data_AF-A0A6N7R2M7-F1
#
_entry.id   AF-A0A6N7R2M7-F1
#
_cell.length_a   1.000
_cell.length_b   1.000
_cell.length_c   1.000
_cell.angle_alpha   90.00
_cell.angle_beta   90.00
_cell.angle_gamma   90.00
#
_symmetry.space_group_name_H-M   'P 1'
#
loop_
_entity.id
_entity.type
_entity.pdbx_description
1 polymer ?
#
loop_
_entity_poly.entity_id
_entity_poly.type
_entity_poly.pdbx_seq_one_letter_code
_entity_poly.pdbx_strand_id
1 'polypeptide(L)'
;MVKIYIDPGHGGRDSGATGNGLREKDLNLAISLKIREKLNHYQGVTVRLSRIKDRTLSLRQRTNDCVVVNSLVGTKSVQKVAELTLPITAFAGLDVLDDLVAVDVVPNLDEVTQNARIIRDKVVNIGVLPVTITVTIAGVDLPVTLSTSIPFQEHTDFPGACPEDTLQETPLEVEGIFTQPGVPVITGPVVGDLVTGILFKVVLRTNITVTRPVIQDAQGNICDVNPNRCNNIGDAPSFTLPAPENANGGIIPLSNS
;
A
#
# COMPACT_ATOMS: atom_id res chain seq x y z
N MET A 1 0.27 -4.54 13.48
CA MET A 1 -0.94 -3.98 14.12
C MET A 1 -1.29 -4.83 15.33
N VAL A 2 -1.44 -4.22 16.51
CA VAL A 2 -1.75 -4.91 17.78
C VAL A 2 -3.20 -4.64 18.16
N LYS A 3 -3.95 -5.68 18.54
CA LYS A 3 -5.37 -5.59 18.93
C LYS A 3 -5.52 -5.95 20.40
N ILE A 4 -6.15 -5.08 21.18
CA ILE A 4 -6.32 -5.25 22.63
C ILE A 4 -7.82 -5.20 22.94
N TYR A 5 -8.32 -6.25 23.59
CA TYR A 5 -9.68 -6.32 24.09
C TYR A 5 -9.66 -6.26 25.61
N ILE A 6 -10.35 -5.27 26.19
CA ILE A 6 -10.38 -5.03 27.63
C ILE A 6 -11.80 -5.34 28.11
N ASP A 7 -11.94 -6.20 29.12
CA ASP A 7 -13.24 -6.52 29.70
C ASP A 7 -13.39 -5.87 31.09
N PRO A 8 -14.11 -4.74 31.22
CA PRO A 8 -14.40 -4.18 32.54
C PRO A 8 -15.37 -5.12 33.28
N GLY A 9 -14.88 -5.82 34.30
CA GLY A 9 -15.66 -6.76 35.11
C GLY A 9 -16.94 -6.16 35.70
N HIS A 10 -17.93 -7.01 36.00
CA HIS A 10 -19.24 -6.62 36.56
C HIS A 10 -20.02 -5.61 35.69
N GLY A 11 -21.08 -5.00 36.23
CA GLY A 11 -21.87 -3.97 35.57
C GLY A 11 -23.37 -4.17 35.71
N GLY A 12 -24.11 -3.06 35.62
CA GLY A 12 -25.55 -2.99 35.81
C GLY A 12 -25.95 -3.49 37.19
N ARG A 13 -26.63 -4.65 37.20
CA ARG A 13 -27.16 -5.29 38.42
C ARG A 13 -26.08 -5.93 39.29
N ASP A 14 -24.95 -6.28 38.71
CA ASP A 14 -23.82 -6.86 39.42
C ASP A 14 -22.84 -5.73 39.78
N SER A 15 -22.75 -5.40 41.07
CA SER A 15 -21.85 -4.36 41.57
C SER A 15 -20.41 -4.82 41.74
N GLY A 16 -20.17 -6.14 41.74
CA GLY A 16 -18.97 -6.73 42.34
C GLY A 16 -18.84 -6.39 43.82
N ALA A 17 -17.61 -6.39 44.32
CA ALA A 17 -17.30 -6.01 45.69
C ALA A 17 -17.71 -4.55 45.98
N THR A 18 -18.17 -4.30 47.21
CA THR A 18 -18.51 -2.95 47.69
C THR A 18 -17.85 -2.69 49.03
N GLY A 19 -17.42 -1.45 49.25
CA GLY A 19 -16.73 -1.03 50.48
C GLY A 19 -16.32 0.44 50.42
N ASN A 20 -16.33 1.13 51.57
CA ASN A 20 -15.96 2.56 51.65
C ASN A 20 -16.73 3.47 50.67
N GLY A 21 -17.99 3.13 50.36
CA GLY A 21 -18.80 3.88 49.39
C GLY A 21 -18.44 3.64 47.92
N LEU A 22 -17.48 2.76 47.62
CA LEU A 22 -17.06 2.40 46.27
C LEU A 22 -17.69 1.09 45.81
N ARG A 23 -17.86 0.96 44.48
CA ARG A 23 -18.35 -0.26 43.83
C ARG A 23 -17.33 -0.70 42.79
N GLU A 24 -16.96 -1.97 42.81
CA GLU A 24 -15.97 -2.54 41.89
C GLU A 24 -16.32 -2.30 40.42
N LYS A 25 -17.59 -2.45 40.04
CA LYS A 25 -18.04 -2.20 38.65
C LYS A 25 -17.70 -0.81 38.13
N ASP A 26 -17.71 0.20 39.01
CA ASP A 26 -17.52 1.60 38.66
C ASP A 26 -16.01 1.88 38.51
N LEU A 27 -15.21 1.33 39.43
CA LEU A 27 -13.74 1.38 39.37
C LEU A 27 -13.21 0.66 38.12
N ASN A 28 -13.68 -0.56 37.86
CA ASN A 28 -13.27 -1.35 36.69
C ASN A 28 -13.55 -0.61 35.38
N LEU A 29 -14.71 0.03 35.26
CA LEU A 29 -15.06 0.81 34.07
C LEU A 29 -14.15 2.04 33.93
N ALA A 30 -13.97 2.80 35.01
CA ALA A 30 -13.16 4.01 35.00
C ALA A 30 -11.70 3.72 34.63
N ILE A 31 -11.10 2.66 35.20
CA ILE A 31 -9.74 2.22 34.89
C ILE A 31 -9.63 1.80 33.42
N SER A 32 -10.56 0.96 32.96
CA SER A 32 -10.55 0.45 31.58
C SER A 32 -10.66 1.57 30.53
N LEU A 33 -11.50 2.58 30.79
CA LEU A 33 -11.64 3.76 29.92
C LEU A 33 -10.34 4.57 29.86
N LYS A 34 -9.66 4.75 30.99
CA LYS A 34 -8.34 5.43 31.04
C LYS A 34 -7.25 4.63 30.33
N ILE A 35 -7.24 3.31 30.45
CA ILE A 35 -6.31 2.45 29.73
C ILE A 35 -6.54 2.59 28.22
N ARG A 36 -7.80 2.52 27.76
CA ARG A 36 -8.15 2.71 26.35
C ARG A 36 -7.67 4.05 25.82
N GLU A 37 -7.93 5.12 26.55
CA GLU A 37 -7.49 6.47 26.19
C GLU A 37 -5.97 6.52 25.99
N LYS A 38 -5.20 6.00 26.96
CA LYS A 38 -3.74 5.93 26.86
C LYS A 38 -3.26 5.09 25.68
N LEU A 39 -3.85 3.92 25.46
CA LEU A 39 -3.44 3.00 24.40
C LEU A 39 -3.78 3.52 23.00
N ASN A 40 -4.86 4.30 22.86
CA ASN A 40 -5.24 4.91 21.58
C ASN A 40 -4.24 5.95 21.06
N HIS A 41 -3.28 6.41 21.88
CA HIS A 41 -2.22 7.31 21.43
C HIS A 41 -1.05 6.58 20.72
N TYR A 42 -0.99 5.25 20.77
CA TYR A 42 0.06 4.49 20.10
C TYR A 42 -0.32 4.17 18.65
N GLN A 43 0.61 4.38 17.74
CA GLN A 43 0.43 3.99 16.34
C GLN A 43 0.30 2.47 16.21
N GLY A 44 -0.61 2.02 15.35
CA GLY A 44 -0.83 0.60 15.08
C GLY A 44 -1.49 -0.20 16.19
N VAL A 45 -2.03 0.46 17.23
CA VAL A 45 -2.80 -0.16 18.32
C VAL A 45 -4.29 0.12 18.16
N THR A 46 -5.13 -0.91 18.34
CA THR A 46 -6.60 -0.77 18.35
C THR A 46 -7.17 -1.40 19.62
N VAL A 47 -7.96 -0.63 20.37
CA VAL A 47 -8.52 -1.07 21.65
C VAL A 47 -10.04 -1.09 21.64
N ARG A 48 -10.63 -2.21 22.06
CA ARG A 48 -12.08 -2.35 22.29
C ARG A 48 -12.38 -2.79 23.72
N LEU A 49 -13.56 -2.41 24.20
CA LEU A 49 -14.08 -2.80 25.51
C LEU A 49 -15.41 -3.53 25.37
N SER A 50 -15.63 -4.56 26.21
CA SER A 50 -16.92 -5.26 26.28
C SER A 50 -18.09 -4.35 26.69
N ARG A 51 -17.80 -3.32 27.50
CA ARG A 51 -18.71 -2.23 27.86
C ARG A 51 -17.98 -0.90 28.02
N ILE A 52 -18.63 0.18 27.61
CA ILE A 52 -18.15 1.56 27.78
C ILE A 52 -19.07 2.40 28.69
N LYS A 53 -20.13 1.77 29.22
CA LYS A 53 -21.12 2.33 30.13
C LYS A 53 -21.48 1.27 31.17
N ASP A 54 -22.16 1.67 32.23
CA ASP A 54 -22.67 0.73 33.23
C ASP A 54 -23.83 -0.10 32.66
N ARG A 55 -23.61 -1.39 32.42
CA ARG A 55 -24.61 -2.33 31.91
C ARG A 55 -24.28 -3.75 32.34
N THR A 56 -25.31 -4.58 32.53
CA THR A 56 -25.13 -6.01 32.78
C THR A 56 -24.71 -6.73 31.49
N LEU A 57 -23.65 -7.54 31.56
CA LEU A 57 -23.24 -8.46 30.51
C LEU A 57 -23.05 -9.85 31.08
N SER A 58 -23.63 -10.85 30.43
CA SER A 58 -23.35 -12.26 30.75
C SER A 58 -21.92 -12.63 30.33
N LEU A 59 -21.37 -13.67 30.96
CA LEU A 59 -20.05 -14.20 30.59
C LEU A 59 -19.99 -14.53 29.09
N ARG A 60 -21.06 -15.12 28.54
CA ARG A 60 -21.15 -15.41 27.11
C ARG A 60 -21.13 -14.16 26.25
N GLN A 61 -21.76 -13.06 26.67
CA GLN A 61 -21.70 -11.78 25.94
C GLN A 61 -20.31 -11.14 25.98
N ARG A 62 -19.54 -11.35 27.06
CA ARG A 62 -18.16 -10.88 27.19
C ARG A 62 -17.20 -11.67 26.31
N THR A 63 -17.43 -12.98 26.19
CA THR A 63 -16.60 -13.84 25.35
C THR A 63 -17.00 -13.79 23.88
N ASN A 64 -18.29 -13.64 23.56
CA ASN A 64 -18.83 -13.65 22.19
C ASN A 64 -18.87 -12.27 21.52
N ASP A 65 -18.20 -11.27 22.08
CA ASP A 65 -18.20 -9.95 21.47
C ASP A 65 -17.45 -9.96 20.14
N CYS A 66 -18.13 -9.48 19.11
CA CYS A 66 -17.68 -9.52 17.74
C CYS A 66 -16.57 -8.47 17.49
N VAL A 67 -15.45 -8.90 16.90
CA VAL A 67 -14.31 -8.02 16.59
C VAL A 67 -14.15 -7.84 15.08
N VAL A 68 -13.80 -6.61 14.67
CA VAL A 68 -13.43 -6.36 13.27
C VAL A 68 -12.01 -6.89 13.06
N VAL A 69 -11.90 -7.90 12.20
CA VAL A 69 -10.63 -8.48 11.77
C VAL A 69 -10.43 -8.25 10.28
N ASN A 70 -9.16 -8.17 9.87
CA ASN A 70 -8.83 -8.10 8.45
C ASN A 70 -8.61 -9.54 8.00
N SER A 71 -9.59 -10.09 7.28
CA SER A 71 -9.47 -11.40 6.64
C SER A 71 -8.62 -11.27 5.38
N LEU A 72 -7.75 -12.23 5.13
CA LEU A 72 -6.95 -12.26 3.90
C LEU A 72 -7.86 -12.56 2.71
N VAL A 73 -7.88 -11.68 1.70
CA VAL A 73 -8.46 -12.00 0.39
C VAL A 73 -7.41 -12.73 -0.44
N GLY A 74 -6.17 -12.24 -0.42
CA GLY A 74 -5.02 -12.94 -1.00
C GLY A 74 -3.74 -12.14 -0.91
N THR A 75 -2.64 -12.81 -1.22
CA THR A 75 -1.31 -12.20 -1.43
C THR A 75 -0.74 -12.70 -2.75
N LYS A 76 -0.14 -11.81 -3.54
CA LYS A 76 0.50 -12.14 -4.82
C LYS A 76 1.81 -11.41 -4.98
N SER A 77 2.81 -12.11 -5.49
CA SER A 77 4.00 -11.47 -6.04
C SER A 77 3.69 -10.94 -7.43
N VAL A 78 4.06 -9.68 -7.67
CA VAL A 78 3.74 -8.93 -8.87
C VAL A 78 5.00 -8.28 -9.40
N GLN A 79 5.14 -8.29 -10.72
CA GLN A 79 6.16 -7.54 -11.43
C GLN A 79 5.52 -6.29 -12.04
N LYS A 80 6.13 -5.14 -11.82
CA LYS A 80 5.75 -3.86 -12.41
C LYS A 80 6.81 -3.45 -13.41
N VAL A 81 6.39 -3.16 -14.64
CA VAL A 81 7.30 -2.83 -15.73
C VAL A 81 7.27 -1.32 -15.95
N ALA A 82 8.36 -0.65 -15.61
CA ALA A 82 8.59 0.74 -15.96
C ALA A 82 9.24 0.78 -17.34
N GLU A 83 8.62 1.48 -18.29
CA GLU A 83 9.09 1.56 -19.67
C GLU A 83 9.08 3.00 -20.21
N LEU A 84 10.17 3.41 -20.85
CA LEU A 84 10.32 4.71 -21.49
C LEU A 84 11.23 4.57 -22.70
N THR A 85 10.87 5.21 -23.82
CA THR A 85 11.77 5.33 -24.97
C THR A 85 12.18 6.78 -25.12
N LEU A 86 13.49 7.05 -25.22
CA LEU A 86 14.03 8.38 -25.46
C LEU A 86 14.75 8.43 -26.81
N PRO A 87 14.61 9.52 -27.58
CA PRO A 87 15.42 9.70 -28.78
C PRO A 87 16.90 9.84 -28.40
N ILE A 88 17.83 9.42 -29.27
CA ILE A 88 19.28 9.54 -29.00
C ILE A 88 19.71 11.00 -28.81
N THR A 89 18.98 11.93 -29.44
CA THR A 89 19.16 13.39 -29.29
C THR A 89 18.88 13.90 -27.87
N ALA A 90 18.29 13.09 -26.99
CA ALA A 90 18.19 13.41 -25.57
C ALA A 90 19.55 13.35 -24.84
N PHE A 91 20.56 12.72 -25.45
CA PHE A 91 21.91 12.60 -24.90
C PHE A 91 22.88 13.48 -25.72
N ALA A 92 23.34 14.56 -25.10
CA ALA A 92 24.22 15.53 -25.76
C ALA A 92 25.49 14.84 -26.32
N GLY A 93 25.75 15.01 -27.61
CA GLY A 93 26.91 14.41 -28.28
C GLY A 93 26.68 13.00 -28.85
N LEU A 94 25.48 12.42 -28.72
CA LEU A 94 25.11 11.18 -29.40
C LEU A 94 24.29 11.47 -30.67
N ASP A 95 24.98 11.63 -31.80
CA ASP A 95 24.36 11.95 -33.08
C ASP A 95 24.01 10.70 -33.91
N VAL A 96 24.80 9.64 -33.78
CA VAL A 96 24.58 8.34 -34.43
C VAL A 96 24.70 7.20 -33.43
N LEU A 97 23.95 6.11 -33.65
CA LEU A 97 23.90 5.00 -32.71
C LEU A 97 25.22 4.21 -32.64
N ASP A 98 26.01 4.22 -33.71
CA ASP A 98 27.29 3.51 -33.78
C ASP A 98 28.33 4.03 -32.77
N ASP A 99 28.15 5.27 -32.30
CA ASP A 99 29.02 5.86 -31.26
C ASP A 99 28.62 5.45 -29.84
N LEU A 100 27.48 4.76 -29.65
CA LEU A 100 27.03 4.32 -28.34
C LEU A 100 27.85 3.12 -27.84
N VAL A 101 28.64 3.32 -26.79
CA VAL A 101 29.51 2.29 -26.20
C VAL A 101 28.78 1.50 -25.10
N ALA A 102 28.11 2.20 -24.20
CA ALA A 102 27.42 1.59 -23.07
C ALA A 102 26.25 2.45 -22.59
N VAL A 103 25.25 1.80 -21.99
CA VAL A 103 24.11 2.44 -21.34
C VAL A 103 23.95 1.82 -19.95
N ASP A 104 23.98 2.66 -18.93
CA ASP A 104 23.73 2.29 -17.54
C ASP A 104 22.48 3.02 -17.03
N VAL A 105 21.68 2.35 -16.21
CA VAL A 105 20.46 2.90 -15.63
C VAL A 105 20.45 2.60 -14.14
N VAL A 106 20.38 3.64 -13.33
CA VAL A 106 20.34 3.55 -11.88
C VAL A 106 18.96 4.03 -11.39
N PRO A 107 18.08 3.13 -10.93
CA PRO A 107 16.80 3.49 -10.34
C PRO A 107 16.95 4.12 -8.95
N ASN A 108 16.16 5.14 -8.66
CA ASN A 108 16.00 5.70 -7.31
C ASN A 108 14.68 5.22 -6.70
N LEU A 109 14.73 4.14 -5.92
CA LEU A 109 13.54 3.54 -5.29
C LEU A 109 12.97 4.40 -4.15
N ASP A 110 13.79 5.27 -3.55
CA ASP A 110 13.41 6.13 -2.42
C ASP A 110 12.60 7.36 -2.87
N GLU A 111 12.45 7.58 -4.17
CA GLU A 111 11.64 8.67 -4.75
C GLU A 111 10.49 8.15 -5.63
N VAL A 112 10.22 6.84 -5.61
CA VAL A 112 9.08 6.28 -6.34
C VAL A 112 7.78 6.86 -5.78
N THR A 113 6.96 7.40 -6.67
CA THR A 113 5.58 7.79 -6.34
C THR A 113 4.63 6.85 -7.05
N GLN A 114 3.67 6.29 -6.30
CA GLN A 114 2.70 5.39 -6.88
C GLN A 114 1.33 5.52 -6.23
N ASN A 115 0.31 5.23 -7.02
CA ASN A 115 -1.08 5.20 -6.62
C ASN A 115 -1.65 3.84 -6.98
N ALA A 116 -2.50 3.31 -6.10
CA ALA A 116 -3.18 2.07 -6.33
C ALA A 116 -4.66 2.17 -5.99
N ARG A 117 -5.48 1.37 -6.68
CA ARG A 117 -6.90 1.25 -6.39
C ARG A 117 -7.35 -0.19 -6.60
N ILE A 118 -8.18 -0.67 -5.69
CA ILE A 118 -8.89 -1.93 -5.87
C ILE A 118 -10.14 -1.64 -6.69
N ILE A 119 -10.30 -2.35 -7.79
CA ILE A 119 -11.56 -2.47 -8.52
C ILE A 119 -12.05 -3.91 -8.38
N ARG A 120 -13.25 -4.19 -8.87
CA ARG A 120 -13.79 -5.55 -8.78
C ARG A 120 -12.83 -6.55 -9.42
N ASP A 121 -12.41 -7.52 -8.62
CA ASP A 121 -11.52 -8.64 -8.97
C ASP A 121 -10.10 -8.23 -9.42
N LYS A 122 -9.68 -6.98 -9.24
CA LYS A 122 -8.35 -6.50 -9.67
C LYS A 122 -7.79 -5.42 -8.75
N VAL A 123 -6.47 -5.36 -8.71
CA VAL A 123 -5.72 -4.21 -8.20
C VAL A 123 -5.07 -3.50 -9.37
N VAL A 124 -5.29 -2.19 -9.48
CA VAL A 124 -4.67 -1.34 -10.49
C VAL A 124 -3.66 -0.46 -9.78
N ASN A 125 -2.41 -0.51 -10.24
CA ASN A 125 -1.32 0.32 -9.76
C ASN A 125 -0.78 1.17 -10.90
N ILE A 126 -0.47 2.43 -10.60
CA ILE A 126 0.26 3.33 -11.49
C ILE A 126 1.35 4.03 -10.70
N GLY A 127 2.43 4.43 -11.35
CA GLY A 127 3.46 5.20 -10.69
C GLY A 127 4.53 5.69 -11.64
N VAL A 128 5.50 6.40 -11.08
CA VAL A 128 6.70 6.83 -11.78
C VAL A 128 7.92 6.43 -10.97
N LEU A 129 8.93 5.91 -11.67
CA LEU A 129 10.22 5.52 -11.13
C LEU A 129 11.26 6.55 -11.57
N PRO A 130 11.78 7.38 -10.65
CA PRO A 130 12.93 8.23 -10.95
C PRO A 130 14.17 7.37 -11.25
N VAL A 131 14.91 7.75 -12.29
CA VAL A 131 16.12 7.05 -12.73
C VAL A 131 17.19 8.06 -13.15
N THR A 132 18.44 7.66 -12.99
CA THR A 132 19.59 8.29 -13.63
C THR A 132 20.10 7.39 -14.74
N ILE A 133 20.07 7.88 -15.97
CA ILE A 133 20.57 7.17 -17.16
C ILE A 133 21.94 7.74 -17.50
N THR A 134 22.94 6.88 -17.66
CA THR A 134 24.29 7.26 -18.06
C THR A 134 24.64 6.59 -19.39
N VAL A 135 25.03 7.36 -20.39
CA VAL A 135 25.50 6.82 -21.67
C VAL A 135 26.99 7.11 -21.85
N THR A 136 27.73 6.12 -22.32
CA THR A 136 29.13 6.26 -22.73
C THR A 136 29.18 6.32 -24.25
N ILE A 137 29.83 7.35 -24.79
CA ILE A 137 29.86 7.65 -26.21
C ILE A 137 31.32 7.64 -26.68
N ALA A 138 31.57 7.03 -27.84
CA ALA A 138 32.90 6.98 -28.45
C ALA A 138 33.39 8.40 -28.75
N GLY A 139 34.62 8.72 -28.36
CA GLY A 139 35.22 10.03 -28.60
C GLY A 139 34.74 11.16 -27.68
N VAL A 140 33.90 10.86 -26.67
CA VAL A 140 33.49 11.82 -25.63
C VAL A 140 34.17 11.47 -24.31
N ASP A 141 34.89 12.43 -23.72
CA ASP A 141 35.75 12.21 -22.54
C ASP A 141 34.98 11.84 -21.26
N LEU A 142 33.75 12.32 -21.11
CA LEU A 142 32.91 12.07 -19.93
C LEU A 142 31.57 11.45 -20.32
N PRO A 143 31.06 10.45 -19.56
CA PRO A 143 29.73 9.92 -19.77
C PRO A 143 28.65 10.99 -19.63
N VAL A 144 27.61 10.88 -20.44
CA VAL A 144 26.48 11.82 -20.46
C VAL A 144 25.38 11.27 -19.57
N THR A 145 24.95 12.06 -18.58
CA THR A 145 23.94 11.66 -17.60
C THR A 145 22.62 12.41 -17.81
N LEU A 146 21.50 11.70 -17.71
CA LEU A 146 20.15 12.24 -17.76
C LEU A 146 19.33 11.71 -16.59
N SER A 147 18.82 12.61 -15.75
CA SER A 147 17.84 12.27 -14.72
C SER A 147 16.43 12.46 -15.25
N THR A 148 15.61 11.42 -15.18
CA THR A 148 14.23 11.42 -15.66
C THR A 148 13.37 10.48 -14.82
N SER A 149 12.10 10.33 -15.16
CA SER A 149 11.20 9.36 -14.53
C SER A 149 10.56 8.45 -15.58
N ILE A 150 10.55 7.16 -15.30
CA ILE A 150 9.97 6.13 -16.14
C ILE A 150 8.60 5.75 -15.56
N PRO A 151 7.49 5.94 -16.29
CA PRO A 151 6.17 5.54 -15.81
C PRO A 151 6.04 4.01 -15.81
N PHE A 152 5.26 3.49 -14.86
CA PHE A 152 4.80 2.12 -14.85
C PHE A 152 3.30 2.05 -14.52
N GLN A 153 2.65 1.01 -15.01
CA GLN A 153 1.28 0.65 -14.65
C GLN A 153 1.15 -0.87 -14.64
N GLU A 154 0.33 -1.40 -13.75
CA GLU A 154 0.10 -2.83 -13.64
C GLU A 154 -1.33 -3.14 -13.20
N HIS A 155 -1.91 -4.18 -13.79
CA HIS A 155 -3.26 -4.65 -13.50
C HIS A 155 -3.19 -6.08 -12.97
N THR A 156 -3.17 -6.23 -11.65
CA THR A 156 -3.08 -7.55 -11.03
C THR A 156 -4.46 -8.16 -10.81
N ASP A 157 -4.69 -9.35 -11.38
CA ASP A 157 -5.89 -10.14 -11.09
C ASP A 157 -5.93 -10.57 -9.62
N PHE A 158 -7.01 -10.23 -8.95
CA PHE A 158 -7.29 -10.54 -7.55
C PHE A 158 -8.76 -10.98 -7.40
N PRO A 159 -9.11 -12.20 -7.85
CA PRO A 159 -10.49 -12.69 -7.77
C PRO A 159 -11.05 -12.60 -6.35
N GLY A 160 -12.23 -12.00 -6.21
CA GLY A 160 -12.90 -11.77 -4.94
C GLY A 160 -12.54 -10.46 -4.24
N ALA A 161 -11.57 -9.69 -4.74
CA ALA A 161 -11.26 -8.36 -4.22
C ALA A 161 -12.35 -7.34 -4.62
N CYS A 162 -12.69 -6.45 -3.70
CA CYS A 162 -13.70 -5.42 -3.90
C CYS A 162 -13.18 -4.03 -3.51
N PRO A 163 -13.76 -2.94 -4.08
CA PRO A 163 -13.21 -1.59 -3.93
C PRO A 163 -13.00 -1.10 -2.50
N GLU A 164 -13.84 -1.51 -1.54
CA GLU A 164 -13.69 -1.14 -0.11
C GLU A 164 -12.76 -2.07 0.69
N ASP A 165 -12.04 -2.99 0.04
CA ASP A 165 -11.02 -3.79 0.70
C ASP A 165 -9.74 -2.95 0.94
N THR A 166 -8.88 -3.42 1.82
CA THR A 166 -7.61 -2.75 2.17
C THR A 166 -6.48 -3.35 1.35
N LEU A 167 -5.67 -2.48 0.75
CA LEU A 167 -4.48 -2.83 0.01
C LEU A 167 -3.21 -2.58 0.84
N GLN A 168 -2.29 -3.52 0.80
CA GLN A 168 -0.92 -3.33 1.28
C GLN A 168 0.05 -3.83 0.21
N GLU A 169 1.17 -3.13 0.07
CA GLU A 169 2.25 -3.50 -0.83
C GLU A 169 3.58 -3.50 -0.08
N THR A 170 4.47 -4.44 -0.38
CA THR A 170 5.85 -4.42 0.16
C THR A 170 6.70 -3.39 -0.59
N PRO A 171 7.88 -3.02 -0.06
CA PRO A 171 8.85 -2.22 -0.81
C PRO A 171 9.14 -2.85 -2.19
N LEU A 172 9.40 -1.98 -3.17
CA LEU A 172 9.78 -2.40 -4.51
C LEU A 172 11.24 -2.86 -4.50
N GLU A 173 11.53 -3.92 -5.24
CA GLU A 173 12.89 -4.43 -5.47
C GLU A 173 13.17 -4.43 -6.97
N VAL A 174 14.38 -4.02 -7.38
CA VAL A 174 14.79 -4.15 -8.79
C VAL A 174 15.04 -5.63 -9.09
N GLU A 175 14.31 -6.16 -10.07
CA GLU A 175 14.46 -7.54 -10.55
C GLU A 175 15.25 -7.60 -11.86
N GLY A 176 15.15 -6.58 -12.71
CA GLY A 176 15.90 -6.51 -13.95
C GLY A 176 15.89 -5.13 -14.57
N ILE A 177 16.96 -4.81 -15.30
CA ILE A 177 17.11 -3.59 -16.08
C ILE A 177 17.51 -3.99 -17.49
N PHE A 178 16.81 -3.45 -18.47
CA PHE A 178 17.02 -3.74 -19.89
C PHE A 178 17.08 -2.44 -20.68
N THR A 179 17.97 -2.41 -21.66
CA THR A 179 18.11 -1.30 -22.60
C THR A 179 18.15 -1.87 -24.02
N GLN A 180 17.44 -1.22 -24.93
CA GLN A 180 17.39 -1.60 -26.34
C GLN A 180 17.55 -0.35 -27.20
N PRO A 181 18.77 -0.07 -27.68
CA PRO A 181 19.00 0.96 -28.68
C PRO A 181 18.44 0.56 -30.05
N GLY A 182 18.22 1.55 -30.92
CA GLY A 182 17.76 1.34 -32.29
C GLY A 182 16.24 1.29 -32.46
N VAL A 183 15.48 1.68 -31.44
CA VAL A 183 14.01 1.67 -31.48
C VAL A 183 13.53 2.96 -32.15
N PRO A 184 12.61 2.91 -33.13
CA PRO A 184 12.08 4.10 -33.78
C PRO A 184 11.23 4.93 -32.79
N VAL A 185 11.48 6.23 -32.73
CA VAL A 185 10.75 7.19 -31.91
C VAL A 185 10.22 8.31 -32.81
N ILE A 186 8.96 8.72 -32.59
CA ILE A 186 8.38 9.87 -33.26
C ILE A 186 8.75 11.12 -32.46
N THR A 187 9.44 12.07 -33.09
CA THR A 187 9.77 13.37 -32.45
C THR A 187 9.18 14.53 -33.24
N GLY A 188 8.55 15.48 -32.54
CA GLY A 188 8.09 16.76 -33.12
C GLY A 188 6.61 16.83 -33.50
N PRO A 189 6.13 18.01 -33.93
CA PRO A 189 4.72 18.27 -34.23
C PRO A 189 4.30 17.79 -35.63
N VAL A 190 5.26 17.39 -36.48
CA VAL A 190 5.02 16.94 -37.84
C VAL A 190 4.99 15.41 -37.86
N VAL A 191 3.89 14.85 -38.37
CA VAL A 191 3.69 13.41 -38.49
C VAL A 191 4.67 12.86 -39.54
N GLY A 192 5.63 12.01 -39.13
CA GLY A 192 6.45 11.21 -40.06
C GLY A 192 7.95 11.16 -39.79
N ASP A 193 8.50 12.06 -38.97
CA ASP A 193 9.93 12.03 -38.66
C ASP A 193 10.21 10.99 -37.56
N LEU A 194 10.64 9.81 -38.01
CA LEU A 194 11.18 8.76 -37.14
C LEU A 194 12.65 9.05 -36.87
N VAL A 195 13.00 9.20 -35.60
CA VAL A 195 14.38 9.24 -35.15
C VAL A 195 14.73 7.96 -34.40
N THR A 196 16.02 7.67 -34.32
CA THR A 196 16.51 6.55 -33.51
C THR A 196 16.40 6.89 -32.03
N GLY A 197 15.94 5.93 -31.24
CA GLY A 197 15.88 6.04 -29.79
C GLY A 197 16.39 4.79 -29.08
N ILE A 198 16.37 4.88 -27.76
CA ILE A 198 16.76 3.83 -26.82
C ILE A 198 15.55 3.57 -25.94
N LEU A 199 15.11 2.31 -25.92
CA LEU A 199 14.09 1.81 -25.01
C LEU A 199 14.75 1.42 -23.69
N PHE A 200 14.22 1.92 -22.59
CA PHE A 200 14.62 1.62 -21.23
C PHE A 200 13.50 0.86 -20.54
N LYS A 201 13.84 -0.23 -19.87
CA LYS A 201 12.90 -1.05 -19.11
C LYS A 201 13.48 -1.43 -17.77
N VAL A 202 12.75 -1.13 -16.70
CA VAL A 202 13.07 -1.57 -15.34
C VAL A 202 11.91 -2.43 -14.85
N VAL A 203 12.23 -3.67 -14.45
CA VAL A 203 11.29 -4.61 -13.86
C VAL A 203 11.45 -4.53 -12.35
N LEU A 204 10.37 -4.15 -11.67
CA LEU A 204 10.30 -4.06 -10.22
C LEU A 204 9.45 -5.21 -9.68
N ARG A 205 9.87 -5.84 -8.60
CA ARG A 205 9.12 -6.88 -7.89
C ARG A 205 8.53 -6.32 -6.61
N THR A 206 7.33 -6.75 -6.27
CA THR A 206 6.68 -6.47 -4.98
C THR A 206 5.64 -7.54 -4.63
N ASN A 207 5.19 -7.59 -3.38
CA ASN A 207 4.06 -8.39 -2.94
C ASN A 207 2.87 -7.49 -2.63
N ILE A 208 1.76 -7.74 -3.31
CA ILE A 208 0.47 -7.12 -3.05
C ILE A 208 -0.33 -8.03 -2.12
N THR A 209 -0.89 -7.46 -1.06
CA THR A 209 -1.80 -8.14 -0.13
C THR A 209 -3.12 -7.38 -0.06
N VAL A 210 -4.22 -8.07 -0.32
CA VAL A 210 -5.57 -7.53 -0.17
C VAL A 210 -6.21 -8.16 1.06
N THR A 211 -6.75 -7.32 1.94
CA THR A 211 -7.47 -7.77 3.14
C THR A 211 -8.84 -7.13 3.23
N ARG A 212 -9.79 -7.87 3.80
CA ARG A 212 -11.17 -7.47 3.95
C ARG A 212 -11.52 -7.28 5.42
N PRO A 213 -12.07 -6.13 5.83
CA PRO A 213 -12.63 -5.99 7.16
C PRO A 213 -13.88 -6.89 7.28
N VAL A 214 -13.82 -7.84 8.21
CA VAL A 214 -14.91 -8.76 8.54
C VAL A 214 -15.18 -8.74 10.04
N ILE A 215 -16.39 -9.09 10.42
CA ILE A 215 -16.76 -9.30 11.81
C ILE A 215 -16.51 -10.77 12.13
N GLN A 216 -15.62 -11.04 13.07
CA GLN A 216 -15.39 -12.39 13.57
C GLN A 216 -16.02 -12.54 14.96
N ASP A 217 -16.84 -13.58 15.12
CA ASP A 217 -17.35 -13.98 16.42
C ASP A 217 -16.33 -14.83 17.20
N ALA A 218 -16.63 -15.14 18.46
CA ALA A 218 -15.71 -15.90 19.31
C ALA A 218 -15.60 -17.39 18.95
N GLN A 219 -16.47 -17.89 18.08
CA GLN A 219 -16.40 -19.23 17.52
C GLN A 219 -15.56 -19.24 16.23
N GLY A 220 -15.07 -18.08 15.79
CA GLY A 220 -14.29 -17.91 14.58
C GLY A 220 -15.13 -17.74 13.32
N ASN A 221 -16.47 -17.70 13.44
CA ASN A 221 -17.34 -17.47 12.28
C ASN A 221 -17.19 -16.04 11.80
N ILE A 222 -17.25 -15.88 10.48
CA ILE A 222 -16.98 -14.62 9.81
C ILE A 222 -18.27 -14.12 9.16
N CYS A 223 -18.67 -12.90 9.49
CA CYS A 223 -19.70 -12.14 8.81
C CYS A 223 -19.07 -10.94 8.13
N ASP A 224 -19.46 -10.65 6.89
CA ASP A 224 -18.97 -9.47 6.20
C ASP A 224 -19.49 -8.18 6.89
N VAL A 225 -18.61 -7.19 7.12
CA VAL A 225 -18.99 -5.87 7.64
C VAL A 225 -19.89 -5.12 6.66
N ASN A 226 -19.66 -5.31 5.35
CA ASN A 226 -20.43 -4.68 4.28
C ASN A 226 -20.63 -5.67 3.11
N PRO A 227 -21.82 -6.27 2.96
CA PRO A 227 -22.11 -7.20 1.86
C PRO A 227 -22.17 -6.51 0.48
N ASN A 228 -22.27 -5.18 0.42
CA ASN A 228 -22.37 -4.40 -0.83
C ASN A 228 -21.04 -3.74 -1.24
N ARG A 229 -19.92 -4.10 -0.60
CA ARG A 229 -18.57 -3.54 -0.84
C ARG A 229 -18.10 -3.56 -2.29
N CYS A 230 -18.66 -4.44 -3.12
CA CYS A 230 -18.29 -4.59 -4.53
C CYS A 230 -19.09 -3.64 -5.45
N ASN A 231 -20.14 -3.00 -4.95
CA ASN A 231 -21.08 -2.19 -5.71
C ASN A 231 -20.90 -0.67 -5.48
N ASN A 232 -20.20 -0.27 -4.41
CA ASN A 232 -19.89 1.13 -4.14
C ASN A 232 -18.62 1.56 -4.88
N ILE A 233 -18.79 2.22 -6.03
CA ILE A 233 -17.67 2.64 -6.89
C ILE A 233 -17.24 4.10 -6.60
N GLY A 234 -18.13 4.94 -6.07
CA GLY A 234 -17.91 6.38 -5.90
C GLY A 234 -16.85 6.75 -4.86
N ASP A 235 -16.81 6.04 -3.74
CA ASP A 235 -15.99 6.39 -2.56
C ASP A 235 -14.85 5.40 -2.28
N ALA A 236 -14.50 4.56 -3.28
CA ALA A 236 -13.48 3.55 -3.06
C ALA A 236 -12.11 4.20 -2.80
N PRO A 237 -11.39 3.77 -1.74
CA PRO A 237 -10.12 4.35 -1.37
C PRO A 237 -9.10 4.26 -2.51
N SER A 238 -8.42 5.38 -2.71
CA SER A 238 -7.19 5.44 -3.49
C SER A 238 -6.03 5.39 -2.50
N PHE A 239 -5.07 4.50 -2.77
CA PHE A 239 -3.91 4.27 -1.92
C PHE A 239 -2.72 4.97 -2.57
N THR A 240 -2.38 6.16 -2.09
CA THR A 240 -1.09 6.77 -2.41
C THR A 240 -0.04 6.08 -1.56
N LEU A 241 0.82 5.26 -2.17
CA LEU A 241 1.91 4.62 -1.45
C LEU A 241 3.11 5.58 -1.53
N PRO A 242 3.51 6.23 -0.41
CA PRO A 242 4.66 7.10 -0.40
C PRO A 242 5.91 6.26 -0.70
N ALA A 243 6.94 6.93 -1.17
CA ALA A 243 8.23 6.30 -1.29
C ALA A 243 8.65 5.70 0.06
N PRO A 244 9.29 4.53 0.09
CA PRO A 244 9.67 3.91 1.36
C PRO A 244 10.60 4.85 2.11
N GLU A 245 10.25 5.29 3.32
CA GLU A 245 11.26 5.88 4.21
C GLU A 245 12.21 4.74 4.61
N ASN A 246 13.36 4.67 3.95
CA ASN A 246 14.47 3.77 4.29
C ASN A 246 14.14 2.26 4.17
N ALA A 247 13.55 1.84 3.05
CA ALA A 247 13.29 0.42 2.71
C ALA A 247 12.38 -0.37 3.69
N ASN A 248 11.74 0.27 4.67
CA ASN A 248 10.78 -0.39 5.57
C ASN A 248 9.34 -0.01 5.19
N GLY A 249 8.71 -0.88 4.39
CA GLY A 249 7.37 -0.69 3.84
C GLY A 249 6.35 -0.20 4.86
N GLY A 250 5.93 1.04 4.70
CA GLY A 250 4.92 1.68 5.53
C GLY A 250 3.53 1.15 5.19
N ILE A 251 2.93 0.44 6.14
CA ILE A 251 1.48 0.20 6.16
C ILE A 251 0.81 1.56 6.31
N ILE A 252 0.08 2.02 5.30
CA ILE A 252 -0.75 3.23 5.43
C ILE A 252 -2.10 2.80 6.00
N PRO A 253 -2.49 3.26 7.19
CA PRO A 253 -3.87 3.16 7.60
C PRO A 253 -4.70 4.12 6.73
N LEU A 254 -5.83 3.62 6.22
CA LEU A 254 -6.88 4.42 5.59
C LEU A 254 -7.07 5.73 6.37
N SER A 255 -6.67 6.85 5.78
CA SER A 255 -7.08 8.16 6.27
C SER A 255 -8.57 8.29 5.95
N ASN A 256 -9.41 8.10 6.96
CA ASN A 256 -10.80 8.53 6.87
C ASN A 256 -10.80 10.06 6.80
N SER A 257 -11.07 10.61 5.62
CA SER A 257 -11.73 11.91 5.48
C SER A 257 -13.22 11.76 5.77
#